data_AF-I1NLN0-F1
#
_entry.id   AF-I1NLN0-F1
#
_cell.length_a   1.000
_cell.length_b   1.000
_cell.length_c   1.000
_cell.angle_alpha   90.00
_cell.angle_beta   90.00
_cell.angle_gamma   90.00
#
_symmetry.space_group_name_H-M   'P 1'
#
loop_
_entity.id
_entity.type
_entity.pdbx_description
1 polymer ?
#
loop_
_entity_poly.entity_id
_entity_poly.type
_entity_poly.pdbx_seq_one_letter_code
_entity_poly.pdbx_strand_id
1 'polypeptide(L)'
;MAKVITLILVVITVSTMLASPVECTNKIVGASPIGISPYNFTTMIDIFKVAMLVPMEDCTTNVEMCISETCSYIKKALDSVVAAALPAKKAETKEATVKMAGIAATMLDTARASGEKRQVAAVSIAFMLAADAIDAATPADKFRVMDETFKAAASPIS
;
A
#
# COMPACT_ATOMS: atom_id res chain seq x y z
N MET A 1 45.99 14.84 1.91
CA MET A 1 44.94 13.91 1.44
C MET A 1 43.98 13.44 2.54
N ALA A 2 44.08 13.92 3.80
CA ALA A 2 43.19 13.49 4.89
C ALA A 2 41.79 14.17 4.89
N LYS A 3 41.63 15.36 4.29
CA LYS A 3 40.38 16.14 4.35
C LYS A 3 39.24 15.62 3.44
N VAL A 4 39.56 14.90 2.37
CA VAL A 4 38.56 14.39 1.41
C VAL A 4 37.84 13.15 1.96
N ILE A 5 38.55 12.32 2.73
CA ILE A 5 37.99 11.10 3.33
C ILE A 5 36.99 11.44 4.44
N THR A 6 37.23 12.51 5.21
CA THR A 6 36.31 12.95 6.25
C THR A 6 34.99 13.48 5.68
N LEU A 7 35.01 14.16 4.53
CA LEU A 7 33.77 14.63 3.88
C LEU A 7 32.91 13.48 3.35
N ILE A 8 33.53 12.44 2.77
CA ILE A 8 32.80 11.27 2.26
C ILE A 8 32.13 10.50 3.39
N LEU A 9 32.79 10.35 4.54
CA LEU A 9 32.18 9.72 5.71
C LEU A 9 31.01 10.53 6.29
N VAL A 10 31.07 11.86 6.25
CA VAL A 10 29.95 12.73 6.71
C VAL A 10 28.76 12.67 5.74
N VAL A 11 28.98 12.48 4.44
CA VAL A 11 27.88 12.31 3.47
C VAL A 11 27.19 10.95 3.63
N ILE A 12 27.94 9.90 3.99
CA ILE A 12 27.36 8.56 4.21
C ILE A 12 26.57 8.49 5.52
N THR A 13 26.99 9.22 6.58
CA THR A 13 26.29 9.19 7.87
C THR A 13 24.99 9.99 7.91
N VAL A 14 24.74 10.89 6.96
CA VAL A 14 23.49 11.68 6.90
C VAL A 14 22.35 10.94 6.17
N SER A 15 22.66 9.98 5.28
CA SER A 15 21.63 9.35 4.43
C SER A 15 20.95 8.12 5.03
N THR A 16 21.39 7.63 6.19
CA THR A 16 20.68 6.55 6.91
C THR A 16 19.88 7.13 8.06
N MET A 17 18.96 8.06 7.79
CA MET A 17 17.78 8.12 8.65
C MET A 17 17.12 6.76 8.55
N LEU A 18 17.35 5.93 9.57
CA LEU A 18 16.81 4.58 9.74
C LEU A 18 15.28 4.69 9.82
N ALA A 19 14.62 4.88 8.69
CA ALA A 19 13.22 4.59 8.57
C ALA A 19 13.12 3.06 8.49
N SER A 20 12.45 2.45 9.48
CA SER A 20 12.20 1.00 9.48
C SER A 20 11.52 0.58 8.18
N PRO A 21 11.84 -0.59 7.61
CA PRO A 21 11.13 -1.12 6.44
C PRO A 21 9.63 -1.05 6.65
N VAL A 22 8.88 -0.68 5.62
CA VAL A 22 7.42 -0.69 5.72
C VAL A 22 6.97 -2.14 5.84
N GLU A 23 6.28 -2.44 6.93
CA GLU A 23 5.67 -3.75 7.15
C GLU A 23 4.16 -3.59 7.15
N CYS A 24 3.52 -3.97 6.04
CA CYS A 24 2.07 -4.15 6.02
C CYS A 24 1.63 -5.49 6.65
N THR A 25 2.55 -6.15 7.38
CA THR A 25 2.32 -7.36 8.16
C THR A 25 2.54 -7.04 9.66
N ASN A 26 1.58 -7.41 10.51
CA ASN A 26 1.54 -7.26 11.97
C ASN A 26 2.29 -6.08 12.66
N LYS A 27 1.61 -4.92 12.77
CA LYS A 27 1.19 -4.31 14.07
C LYS A 27 0.06 -3.29 13.83
N ILE A 28 -0.89 -3.18 14.77
CA ILE A 28 -2.18 -2.47 14.62
C ILE A 28 -2.11 -1.10 15.31
N VAL A 29 -2.55 -0.04 14.62
CA VAL A 29 -3.34 1.07 15.18
C VAL A 29 -4.31 1.54 14.08
N GLY A 30 -5.58 1.72 14.46
CA GLY A 30 -6.72 1.66 13.56
C GLY A 30 -6.94 2.85 12.63
N ALA A 31 -7.81 2.64 11.65
CA ALA A 31 -8.40 3.69 10.83
C ALA A 31 -9.83 3.31 10.41
N SER A 32 -10.70 4.32 10.43
CA SER A 32 -12.15 4.27 10.17
C SER A 32 -12.47 4.19 8.67
N PRO A 33 -13.53 3.46 8.25
CA PRO A 33 -13.84 3.21 6.84
C PRO A 33 -14.29 4.49 6.11
N ILE A 34 -13.70 4.75 4.94
CA ILE A 34 -14.25 5.68 3.95
C ILE A 34 -15.22 4.87 3.06
N GLY A 35 -16.45 5.37 2.92
CA GLY A 35 -17.59 4.57 2.48
C GLY A 35 -17.68 4.27 0.97
N ILE A 36 -18.06 3.02 0.71
CA ILE A 36 -19.01 2.49 -0.31
C ILE A 36 -18.99 3.08 -1.72
N SER A 37 -18.53 2.27 -2.69
CA SER A 37 -19.06 2.28 -4.06
C SER A 37 -18.81 0.93 -4.79
N PRO A 38 -19.76 0.42 -5.59
CA PRO A 38 -19.61 -0.83 -6.32
C PRO A 38 -18.87 -0.60 -7.65
N TYR A 39 -17.54 -0.70 -7.66
CA TYR A 39 -16.75 -0.39 -8.85
C TYR A 39 -16.69 -1.56 -9.84
N ASN A 40 -16.97 -1.29 -11.12
CA ASN A 40 -16.54 -2.13 -12.25
C ASN A 40 -15.04 -1.90 -12.53
N PHE A 41 -14.28 -2.92 -12.91
CA PHE A 41 -12.80 -2.92 -13.06
C PHE A 41 -12.25 -1.80 -13.96
N THR A 42 -12.92 -1.45 -15.06
CA THR A 42 -12.50 -0.31 -15.91
C THR A 42 -12.60 1.01 -15.15
N THR A 43 -13.69 1.19 -14.40
CA THR A 43 -13.90 2.32 -13.50
C THR A 43 -12.85 2.37 -12.41
N MET A 44 -12.38 1.24 -11.87
CA MET A 44 -11.30 1.22 -10.88
C MET A 44 -10.03 1.84 -11.43
N ILE A 45 -9.57 1.42 -12.61
CA ILE A 45 -8.35 1.97 -13.24
C ILE A 45 -8.48 3.48 -13.48
N ASP A 46 -9.64 3.95 -13.92
CA ASP A 46 -9.87 5.38 -14.11
C ASP A 46 -9.99 6.12 -12.77
N ILE A 47 -10.57 5.51 -11.73
CA ILE A 47 -10.58 6.03 -10.36
C ILE A 47 -9.15 6.12 -9.81
N PHE A 48 -8.29 5.13 -10.03
CA PHE A 48 -6.88 5.19 -9.65
C PHE A 48 -6.19 6.41 -10.29
N LYS A 49 -6.42 6.66 -11.58
CA LYS A 49 -5.88 7.83 -12.29
C LYS A 49 -6.45 9.15 -11.77
N VAL A 50 -7.76 9.20 -11.50
CA VAL A 50 -8.41 10.41 -10.96
C VAL A 50 -8.01 10.66 -9.51
N ALA A 51 -7.76 9.62 -8.73
CA ALA A 51 -7.36 9.72 -7.33
C ALA A 51 -5.95 10.33 -7.18
N MET A 52 -5.08 10.20 -8.19
CA MET A 52 -3.81 10.94 -8.27
C MET A 52 -4.01 12.47 -8.40
N LEU A 53 -5.21 12.92 -8.74
CA LEU A 53 -5.59 14.33 -8.86
C LEU A 53 -6.31 14.87 -7.60
N VAL A 54 -6.62 14.01 -6.61
CA VAL A 54 -7.29 14.42 -5.37
C VAL A 54 -6.29 15.15 -4.46
N PRO A 55 -6.70 16.20 -3.71
CA PRO A 55 -5.85 16.85 -2.73
C PRO A 55 -5.36 15.87 -1.66
N MET A 56 -4.06 15.61 -1.65
CA MET A 56 -3.39 14.65 -0.75
C MET A 56 -2.95 15.29 0.57
N GLU A 57 -3.69 16.28 1.06
CA GLU A 57 -3.25 17.17 2.16
C GLU A 57 -2.98 16.40 3.46
N ASP A 58 -3.77 15.37 3.77
CA ASP A 58 -3.58 14.55 4.97
C ASP A 58 -2.31 13.69 4.90
N CYS A 59 -2.09 12.97 3.78
CA CYS A 59 -0.90 12.13 3.61
C CYS A 59 0.40 12.93 3.44
N THR A 60 0.34 14.11 2.82
CA THR A 60 1.52 14.98 2.63
C THR A 60 1.93 15.73 3.90
N THR A 61 1.05 15.80 4.90
CA THR A 61 1.35 16.37 6.21
C THR A 61 2.12 15.39 7.09
N ASN A 62 1.74 14.11 7.11
CA ASN A 62 2.41 13.07 7.91
C ASN A 62 2.52 11.75 7.13
N VAL A 63 3.66 11.59 6.46
CA VAL A 63 3.97 10.46 5.58
C VAL A 63 3.98 9.12 6.33
N GLU A 64 4.55 9.07 7.54
CA GLU A 64 4.63 7.84 8.32
C GLU A 64 3.25 7.39 8.80
N MET A 65 2.40 8.34 9.22
CA MET A 65 1.01 8.04 9.57
C MET A 65 0.23 7.54 8.36
N CYS A 66 0.37 8.21 7.20
CA CYS A 66 -0.25 7.79 5.94
C CYS A 66 0.10 6.34 5.57
N ILE A 67 1.38 5.99 5.62
CA ILE A 67 1.86 4.63 5.34
C ILE A 67 1.29 3.64 6.35
N SER A 68 1.30 3.97 7.64
CA SER A 68 0.78 3.10 8.69
C SER A 68 -0.71 2.81 8.53
N GLU A 69 -1.52 3.84 8.25
CA GLU A 69 -2.95 3.68 8.00
C GLU A 69 -3.22 2.86 6.73
N THR A 70 -2.47 3.13 5.67
CA THR A 70 -2.53 2.36 4.41
C THR A 70 -2.28 0.87 4.67
N CYS A 71 -1.20 0.54 5.39
CA CYS A 71 -0.88 -0.84 5.74
C CYS A 71 -1.97 -1.50 6.61
N SER A 72 -2.58 -0.76 7.53
CA SER A 72 -3.70 -1.25 8.33
C SER A 72 -4.92 -1.59 7.47
N TYR A 73 -5.25 -0.74 6.49
CA TYR A 73 -6.33 -0.96 5.52
C TYR A 73 -6.10 -2.20 4.67
N ILE A 74 -4.92 -2.30 4.07
CA ILE A 74 -4.50 -3.47 3.27
C ILE A 74 -4.66 -4.74 4.09
N LYS A 75 -4.14 -4.75 5.32
CA LYS A 75 -4.22 -5.92 6.20
C LYS A 75 -5.67 -6.35 6.42
N LYS A 76 -6.56 -5.42 6.78
CA LYS A 76 -7.98 -5.73 7.02
C LYS A 76 -8.62 -6.36 5.78
N ALA A 77 -8.36 -5.80 4.60
CA ALA A 77 -8.87 -6.35 3.35
C ALA A 77 -8.34 -7.76 3.09
N LEU A 78 -7.03 -7.99 3.23
CA LEU A 78 -6.39 -9.29 3.04
C LEU A 78 -6.89 -10.35 4.04
N ASP A 79 -7.08 -9.99 5.31
CA ASP A 79 -7.68 -10.87 6.31
C ASP A 79 -9.10 -11.29 5.90
N SER A 80 -9.88 -10.39 5.28
CA SER A 80 -11.20 -10.71 4.75
C SER A 80 -11.16 -11.70 3.57
N VAL A 81 -10.10 -11.67 2.75
CA VAL A 81 -9.88 -12.63 1.65
C VAL A 81 -9.60 -14.02 2.23
N VAL A 82 -8.72 -14.12 3.24
CA VAL A 82 -8.42 -15.39 3.93
C VAL A 82 -9.65 -15.95 4.64
N ALA A 83 -10.49 -15.07 5.21
CA ALA A 83 -11.72 -15.46 5.87
C ALA A 83 -12.75 -16.04 4.89
N ALA A 84 -12.82 -15.49 3.66
CA ALA A 84 -13.74 -15.94 2.63
C ALA A 84 -13.27 -17.22 1.89
N ALA A 85 -12.01 -17.62 2.05
CA ALA A 85 -11.44 -18.77 1.37
C ALA A 85 -12.08 -20.10 1.81
N LEU A 86 -12.36 -20.98 0.85
CA LEU A 86 -12.74 -22.37 1.13
C LEU A 86 -11.63 -23.08 1.91
N PRO A 87 -11.95 -24.02 2.82
CA PRO A 87 -10.95 -24.71 3.64
C PRO A 87 -9.81 -25.33 2.82
N ALA A 88 -10.13 -25.97 1.69
CA ALA A 88 -9.16 -26.58 0.78
C ALA A 88 -8.20 -25.59 0.10
N LYS A 89 -8.56 -24.29 0.07
CA LYS A 89 -7.81 -23.23 -0.60
C LYS A 89 -7.22 -22.19 0.36
N LYS A 90 -7.40 -22.38 1.67
CA LYS A 90 -7.03 -21.39 2.69
C LYS A 90 -5.52 -21.16 2.78
N ALA A 91 -4.70 -22.21 2.62
CA ALA A 91 -3.24 -22.09 2.64
C ALA A 91 -2.72 -21.28 1.42
N GLU A 92 -3.16 -21.65 0.22
CA GLU A 92 -2.86 -20.95 -1.04
C GLU A 92 -3.31 -19.48 -0.97
N THR A 93 -4.52 -19.25 -0.44
CA THR A 93 -5.05 -17.90 -0.26
C THR A 93 -4.20 -17.07 0.70
N LYS A 94 -3.77 -17.66 1.82
CA LYS A 94 -2.90 -16.99 2.78
C LYS A 94 -1.55 -16.62 2.14
N GLU A 95 -0.94 -17.54 1.40
CA GLU A 95 0.32 -17.26 0.69
C GLU A 95 0.17 -16.10 -0.32
N ALA A 96 -0.89 -16.11 -1.12
CA ALA A 96 -1.18 -15.04 -2.06
C ALA A 96 -1.37 -13.67 -1.35
N THR A 97 -2.07 -13.65 -0.21
CA THR A 97 -2.26 -12.42 0.57
C THR A 97 -0.95 -11.89 1.14
N VAL A 98 -0.06 -12.76 1.62
CA VAL A 98 1.29 -12.36 2.09
C VAL A 98 2.10 -11.76 0.95
N LYS A 99 2.05 -12.36 -0.24
CA LYS A 99 2.72 -11.83 -1.43
C LYS A 99 2.21 -10.42 -1.78
N MET A 100 0.89 -10.21 -1.76
CA MET A 100 0.28 -8.92 -2.06
C MET A 100 0.62 -7.85 -1.00
N ALA A 101 0.66 -8.21 0.29
CA ALA A 101 1.14 -7.32 1.35
C ALA A 101 2.60 -6.89 1.12
N GLY A 102 3.47 -7.82 0.70
CA GLY A 102 4.88 -7.53 0.41
C GLY A 102 5.06 -6.59 -0.79
N ILE A 103 4.24 -6.74 -1.83
CA ILE A 103 4.24 -5.84 -3.00
C ILE A 103 3.86 -4.41 -2.56
N ALA A 104 2.77 -4.27 -1.80
CA ALA A 104 2.33 -2.96 -1.33
C ALA A 104 3.36 -2.28 -0.43
N ALA A 105 3.93 -3.04 0.52
CA ALA A 105 5.01 -2.58 1.38
C ALA A 105 6.22 -2.06 0.57
N THR A 106 6.68 -2.83 -0.42
CA THR A 106 7.82 -2.45 -1.28
C THR A 106 7.55 -1.15 -2.03
N MET A 107 6.32 -0.95 -2.51
CA MET A 107 5.97 0.28 -3.24
C MET A 107 5.85 1.49 -2.33
N LEU A 108 5.29 1.33 -1.13
CA LEU A 108 5.26 2.38 -0.12
C LEU A 108 6.69 2.75 0.32
N ASP A 109 7.56 1.76 0.50
CA ASP A 109 8.99 1.97 0.78
C ASP A 109 9.69 2.73 -0.35
N THR A 110 9.45 2.33 -1.60
CA THR A 110 10.04 2.97 -2.78
C THR A 110 9.56 4.42 -2.91
N ALA A 111 8.26 4.66 -2.73
CA ALA A 111 7.68 5.99 -2.74
C ALA A 111 8.22 6.84 -1.58
N ARG A 112 8.39 6.28 -0.39
CA ARG A 112 9.00 6.97 0.76
C ARG A 112 10.45 7.34 0.49
N ALA A 113 11.23 6.42 -0.08
CA ALA A 113 12.63 6.62 -0.40
C ALA A 113 12.87 7.71 -1.47
N SER A 114 11.87 8.04 -2.28
CA SER A 114 11.96 9.16 -3.24
C SER A 114 12.05 10.53 -2.56
N GLY A 115 11.56 10.66 -1.32
CA GLY A 115 11.35 11.94 -0.63
C GLY A 115 10.12 12.74 -1.12
N GLU A 116 9.47 12.31 -2.20
CA GLU A 116 8.30 12.96 -2.78
C GLU A 116 7.02 12.54 -2.05
N LYS A 117 6.56 13.40 -1.13
CA LYS A 117 5.35 13.11 -0.33
C LYS A 117 4.10 12.83 -1.18
N ARG A 118 4.01 13.44 -2.37
CA ARG A 118 2.93 13.19 -3.34
C ARG A 118 2.99 11.78 -3.90
N GLN A 119 4.18 11.21 -4.06
CA GLN A 119 4.32 9.83 -4.52
C GLN A 119 3.85 8.85 -3.45
N VAL A 120 4.21 9.08 -2.18
CA VAL A 120 3.71 8.24 -1.07
C VAL A 120 2.19 8.29 -1.02
N ALA A 121 1.62 9.49 -1.05
CA ALA A 121 0.19 9.66 -1.00
C ALA A 121 -0.52 9.00 -2.20
N ALA A 122 0.03 9.09 -3.42
CA ALA A 122 -0.53 8.44 -4.59
C ALA A 122 -0.53 6.90 -4.47
N VAL A 123 0.59 6.32 -4.02
CA VAL A 123 0.70 4.87 -3.77
C VAL A 123 -0.26 4.43 -2.66
N SER A 124 -0.33 5.19 -1.57
CA SER A 124 -1.23 4.93 -0.44
C SER A 124 -2.69 4.90 -0.88
N ILE A 125 -3.15 5.93 -1.60
CA ILE A 125 -4.52 6.01 -2.09
C ILE A 125 -4.83 4.84 -3.03
N ALA A 126 -3.89 4.48 -3.92
CA ALA A 126 -4.07 3.34 -4.79
C ALA A 126 -4.34 2.05 -3.97
N PHE A 127 -3.47 1.70 -3.03
CA PHE A 127 -3.68 0.48 -2.25
C PHE A 127 -4.91 0.55 -1.33
N MET A 128 -5.31 1.72 -0.84
CA MET A 128 -6.58 1.89 -0.11
C MET A 128 -7.79 1.62 -1.00
N LEU A 129 -7.82 2.13 -2.22
CA LEU A 129 -8.89 1.83 -3.19
C LEU A 129 -8.97 0.35 -3.54
N ALA A 130 -7.82 -0.31 -3.69
CA ALA A 130 -7.76 -1.77 -3.88
C ALA A 130 -8.34 -2.51 -2.66
N ALA A 131 -7.99 -2.08 -1.45
CA ALA A 131 -8.51 -2.64 -0.21
C ALA A 131 -10.04 -2.46 -0.08
N ASP A 132 -10.57 -1.29 -0.43
CA ASP A 132 -12.01 -1.01 -0.41
C ASP A 132 -12.76 -1.88 -1.42
N ALA A 133 -12.20 -2.09 -2.62
CA ALA A 133 -12.80 -2.97 -3.62
C ALA A 133 -12.86 -4.43 -3.14
N ILE A 134 -11.81 -4.91 -2.44
CA ILE A 134 -11.84 -6.22 -1.79
C ILE A 134 -12.94 -6.27 -0.74
N ASP A 135 -13.05 -5.24 0.12
CA ASP A 135 -14.05 -5.23 1.19
C ASP A 135 -15.48 -5.30 0.64
N ALA A 136 -15.75 -4.54 -0.42
CA ALA A 136 -17.03 -4.50 -1.13
C ALA A 136 -17.38 -5.77 -1.94
N ALA A 137 -16.38 -6.59 -2.29
CA ALA A 137 -16.59 -7.79 -3.09
C ALA A 137 -17.36 -8.88 -2.34
N THR A 138 -18.13 -9.69 -3.08
CA THR A 138 -18.75 -10.90 -2.53
C THR A 138 -17.67 -11.88 -2.01
N PRO A 139 -17.96 -12.73 -1.02
CA PRO A 139 -16.96 -13.68 -0.50
C PRO A 139 -16.29 -14.53 -1.59
N ALA A 140 -17.05 -14.96 -2.61
CA ALA A 140 -16.53 -15.76 -3.72
C ALA A 140 -15.59 -14.96 -4.64
N ASP A 141 -15.78 -13.64 -4.75
CA ASP A 141 -15.00 -12.76 -5.63
C ASP A 141 -13.78 -12.14 -4.95
N LYS A 142 -13.72 -12.10 -3.60
CA LYS A 142 -12.67 -11.40 -2.84
C LYS A 142 -11.24 -11.76 -3.28
N PHE A 143 -10.97 -13.04 -3.56
CA PHE A 143 -9.64 -13.48 -4.01
C PHE A 143 -9.29 -12.93 -5.40
N ARG A 144 -10.24 -12.99 -6.35
CA ARG A 144 -10.07 -12.47 -7.71
C ARG A 144 -9.89 -10.95 -7.69
N VAL A 145 -10.75 -10.26 -6.96
CA VAL A 145 -10.70 -8.79 -6.81
C VAL A 145 -9.38 -8.37 -6.17
N MET A 146 -8.89 -9.08 -5.16
CA MET A 146 -7.56 -8.82 -4.59
C MET A 146 -6.46 -8.92 -5.64
N ASP A 147 -6.39 -10.04 -6.38
CA ASP A 147 -5.34 -10.26 -7.38
C ASP A 147 -5.35 -9.20 -8.48
N GLU A 148 -6.53 -8.85 -9.00
CA GLU A 148 -6.70 -7.86 -10.07
C GLU A 148 -6.37 -6.43 -9.59
N THR A 149 -6.89 -6.03 -8.43
CA THR A 149 -6.77 -4.64 -7.96
C THR A 149 -5.42 -4.32 -7.36
N PHE A 150 -4.76 -5.27 -6.69
CA PHE A 150 -3.39 -5.07 -6.21
C PHE A 150 -2.39 -5.04 -7.38
N LYS A 151 -2.61 -5.82 -8.45
CA LYS A 151 -1.81 -5.70 -9.68
C LYS A 151 -1.98 -4.33 -10.33
N ALA A 152 -3.21 -3.83 -10.39
CA ALA A 152 -3.50 -2.50 -10.94
C ALA A 152 -2.84 -1.39 -10.11
N ALA A 153 -2.98 -1.44 -8.78
CA ALA A 153 -2.32 -0.52 -7.85
C ALA A 153 -0.78 -0.62 -7.94
N ALA A 154 -0.25 -1.80 -8.26
CA ALA A 154 1.17 -2.04 -8.41
C ALA A 154 1.77 -1.70 -9.78
N SER A 155 0.93 -1.36 -10.75
CA SER A 155 1.40 -0.92 -12.06
C SER A 155 2.16 0.41 -11.93
N PRO A 156 3.24 0.63 -12.72
CA PRO A 156 3.94 1.91 -12.72
C PRO A 156 2.95 3.07 -12.91
N ILE A 157 3.02 4.01 -11.98
CA ILE A 157 2.30 5.27 -12.03
C ILE A 157 3.02 6.11 -13.10
N SER A 158 2.57 6.04 -14.35
CA SER A 158 3.15 6.76 -15.49
C SER A 158 2.79 8.24 -15.47
#